data_AF-A0A813SRS3-F1
#
_entry.id   AF-A0A813SRS3-F1
#
_cell.length_a   1.000
_cell.length_b   1.000
_cell.length_c   1.000
_cell.angle_alpha   90.00
_cell.angle_beta   90.00
_cell.angle_gamma   90.00
#
_symmetry.space_group_name_H-M   'P 1'
#
loop_
_entity.id
_entity.type
_entity.pdbx_description
1 polymer ?
#
loop_
_entity_poly.entity_id
_entity_poly.type
_entity_poly.pdbx_seq_one_letter_code
_entity_poly.pdbx_strand_id
1 'polypeptide(L)'
;MNNNLPLNLNQLTNKIIALIGPSINATELMQSSYHGPALFLISPLMAFNTITSNKSINIQYAFGCQISGTNKTGFPEAIELARKADFVFYIGGLDQSIEREDLDRTSITLPDIQLALLPITFYPGSYVNEVSMLDMRMRPSDMSPGRTYKFYTGQPVFEFGYGLSYTTFSYHWYNDSNTISYSIESLFYNKYDVLIELFRVNVTNTGSMNGDDIVLAYIKPPQILDDGETPPIKQLFGFERINLNVGETKQVFFPLNIETLFRIDRYGSKWIHPGEYDILIGNQHMFTIKLNGYSTLWIPFK
;
A
#
# COMPACT_ATOMS: atom_id res chain seq x y z
N MET A 1 15.80 7.97 -9.50
CA MET A 1 15.57 6.70 -8.78
C MET A 1 16.81 5.85 -8.95
N ASN A 2 17.32 5.23 -7.89
CA ASN A 2 18.50 4.37 -7.98
C ASN A 2 18.11 3.06 -8.68
N ASN A 3 18.67 2.78 -9.86
CA ASN A 3 18.44 1.57 -10.66
C ASN A 3 19.16 0.33 -10.07
N ASN A 4 19.16 0.19 -8.75
CA ASN A 4 19.88 -0.88 -8.04
C ASN A 4 19.13 -2.22 -8.09
N LEU A 5 17.86 -2.21 -8.49
CA LEU A 5 17.03 -3.40 -8.66
C LEU A 5 16.31 -3.32 -10.03
N PRO A 6 16.06 -4.46 -10.70
CA PRO A 6 16.47 -5.82 -10.31
C PRO A 6 17.98 -6.02 -10.48
N LEU A 7 18.59 -6.85 -9.62
CA LEU A 7 20.00 -7.20 -9.75
C LEU A 7 20.18 -8.25 -10.84
N ASN A 8 21.10 -7.97 -11.77
CA ASN A 8 21.50 -8.96 -12.76
C ASN A 8 22.53 -9.89 -12.12
N LEU A 9 22.31 -11.21 -12.17
CA LEU A 9 23.24 -12.20 -11.59
C LEU A 9 24.67 -12.07 -12.14
N ASN A 10 24.83 -11.61 -13.38
CA ASN A 10 26.16 -11.37 -13.94
C ASN A 10 26.88 -10.21 -13.23
N GLN A 11 26.16 -9.19 -12.73
CA GLN A 11 26.74 -8.10 -11.94
C GLN A 11 27.25 -8.58 -10.57
N LEU A 12 26.74 -9.71 -10.07
CA LEU A 12 27.14 -10.29 -8.80
C LEU A 12 28.36 -11.22 -8.93
N THR A 13 28.77 -11.55 -10.15
CA THR A 13 29.90 -12.47 -10.39
C THR A 13 31.20 -11.86 -9.88
N ASN A 14 31.97 -12.64 -9.12
CA ASN A 14 33.19 -12.24 -8.42
C ASN A 14 32.98 -11.12 -7.40
N LYS A 15 31.75 -10.90 -6.94
CA LYS A 15 31.41 -9.93 -5.90
C LYS A 15 31.17 -10.59 -4.55
N ILE A 16 31.39 -9.82 -3.49
CA ILE A 16 31.06 -10.20 -2.12
C ILE A 16 29.67 -9.67 -1.82
N ILE A 17 28.76 -10.57 -1.47
CA ILE A 17 27.38 -10.28 -1.12
C ILE A 17 27.21 -10.49 0.38
N ALA A 18 26.93 -9.41 1.11
CA ALA A 18 26.59 -9.45 2.53
C ALA A 18 25.09 -9.63 2.69
N LEU A 19 24.69 -10.73 3.32
CA LEU A 19 23.34 -10.98 3.77
C LEU A 19 23.29 -10.74 5.28
N ILE A 20 22.54 -9.74 5.73
CA ILE A 20 22.56 -9.27 7.13
C ILE A 20 21.14 -9.25 7.70
N GLY A 21 21.01 -9.57 8.99
CA GLY A 21 19.82 -9.27 9.76
C GLY A 21 19.11 -10.51 10.31
N PRO A 22 18.18 -10.30 11.25
CA PRO A 22 17.58 -11.39 12.01
C PRO A 22 16.72 -12.34 11.16
N SER A 23 16.16 -11.84 10.06
CA SER A 23 15.15 -12.55 9.27
C SER A 23 15.72 -13.15 7.99
N ILE A 24 17.03 -13.07 7.77
CA ILE A 24 17.67 -13.62 6.56
C ILE A 24 17.70 -15.15 6.56
N ASN A 25 17.81 -15.79 7.73
CA ASN A 25 17.72 -17.25 7.86
C ASN A 25 16.38 -17.69 8.48
N ALA A 26 15.33 -16.91 8.24
CA ALA A 26 14.00 -17.19 8.75
C ALA A 26 13.39 -18.48 8.18
N THR A 27 12.82 -19.32 9.05
CA THR A 27 11.99 -20.47 8.67
C THR A 27 10.55 -20.26 9.14
N GLU A 28 10.23 -20.66 10.37
CA GLU A 28 8.89 -20.56 10.97
C GLU A 28 8.39 -19.12 11.04
N LEU A 29 9.30 -18.15 11.20
CA LEU A 29 8.96 -16.72 11.13
C LEU A 29 8.17 -16.36 9.86
N MET A 30 8.50 -16.98 8.71
CA MET A 30 7.81 -16.71 7.43
C MET A 30 6.38 -17.26 7.41
N GLN A 31 6.04 -18.16 8.32
CA GLN A 31 4.70 -18.72 8.43
C GLN A 31 3.76 -17.83 9.27
N SER A 32 4.28 -16.79 9.92
CA SER A 32 3.51 -15.91 10.82
C SER A 32 2.77 -16.74 11.89
N SER A 33 1.55 -16.37 12.27
CA SER A 33 0.69 -17.08 13.23
C SER A 33 -0.28 -18.04 12.55
N TYR A 34 -0.97 -18.90 13.31
CA TYR A 34 -2.07 -19.75 12.83
C TYR A 34 -1.70 -20.71 11.68
N HIS A 35 -0.45 -21.17 11.62
CA HIS A 35 0.01 -22.10 10.58
C HIS A 35 0.07 -23.56 11.07
N GLY A 36 -0.16 -24.48 10.14
CA GLY A 36 0.14 -25.90 10.34
C GLY A 36 1.59 -26.25 10.00
N PRO A 37 1.97 -27.54 10.12
CA PRO A 37 3.27 -28.04 9.67
C PRO A 37 3.44 -27.83 8.16
N ALA A 38 4.49 -27.13 7.75
CA ALA A 38 4.83 -26.98 6.33
C ALA A 38 5.63 -28.19 5.82
N LEU A 39 5.49 -28.52 4.54
CA LEU A 39 6.30 -29.55 3.88
C LEU A 39 7.79 -29.17 3.83
N PHE A 40 8.08 -27.89 3.60
CA PHE A 40 9.42 -27.31 3.62
C PHE A 40 9.34 -25.79 3.81
N LEU A 41 10.44 -25.20 4.29
CA LEU A 41 10.60 -23.75 4.46
C LEU A 41 11.95 -23.35 3.88
N ILE A 42 11.93 -22.47 2.87
CA ILE A 42 13.14 -22.01 2.19
C ILE A 42 13.44 -20.60 2.70
N SER A 43 14.43 -20.47 3.59
CA SER A 43 14.84 -19.15 4.09
C SER A 43 15.41 -18.28 2.98
N PRO A 44 15.39 -16.94 3.12
CA PRO A 44 16.07 -16.06 2.16
C PRO A 44 17.53 -16.46 1.92
N LEU A 45 18.27 -16.81 2.97
CA LEU A 45 19.64 -17.31 2.90
C LEU A 45 19.73 -18.58 2.03
N MET A 46 18.84 -19.56 2.24
CA MET A 46 18.79 -20.78 1.43
C MET A 46 18.48 -20.46 -0.04
N ALA A 47 17.53 -19.55 -0.30
CA ALA A 47 17.16 -19.14 -1.65
C ALA A 47 18.35 -18.46 -2.37
N PHE A 48 19.03 -17.52 -1.71
CA PHE A 48 20.23 -16.87 -2.23
C PHE A 48 21.31 -17.89 -2.59
N ASN A 49 21.67 -18.77 -1.64
CA ASN A 49 22.68 -19.81 -1.87
C ASN A 49 22.30 -20.75 -3.02
N THR A 50 21.02 -21.09 -3.15
CA THR A 50 20.53 -21.98 -4.22
C THR A 50 20.70 -21.34 -5.59
N ILE A 51 20.26 -20.08 -5.74
CA ILE A 51 20.31 -19.35 -7.02
C ILE A 51 21.75 -19.04 -7.45
N THR A 52 22.67 -18.85 -6.50
CA THR A 52 24.06 -18.52 -6.80
C THR A 52 25.01 -19.72 -6.79
N SER A 53 24.54 -20.92 -6.46
CA SER A 53 25.36 -22.14 -6.31
C SER A 53 26.28 -22.45 -7.50
N ASN A 54 25.81 -22.20 -8.72
CA ASN A 54 26.56 -22.44 -9.96
C ASN A 54 27.28 -21.18 -10.48
N LYS A 55 27.48 -20.17 -9.63
CA LYS A 55 28.11 -18.89 -9.98
C LYS A 55 29.26 -18.62 -9.03
N SER A 56 30.30 -17.94 -9.52
CA SER A 56 31.42 -17.46 -8.70
C SER A 56 31.00 -16.24 -7.87
N ILE A 57 30.04 -16.41 -6.95
CA ILE A 57 29.51 -15.34 -6.09
C ILE A 57 29.85 -15.69 -4.64
N ASN A 58 30.50 -14.77 -3.94
CA ASN A 58 30.87 -14.98 -2.54
C ASN A 58 29.76 -14.45 -1.63
N ILE A 59 28.87 -15.33 -1.18
CA ILE A 59 27.84 -14.98 -0.20
C ILE A 59 28.42 -15.13 1.20
N GLN A 60 28.30 -14.06 1.98
CA GLN A 60 28.63 -14.06 3.40
C GLN A 60 27.41 -13.59 4.19
N TYR A 61 27.24 -14.17 5.37
CA TYR A 61 26.09 -13.91 6.22
C TYR A 61 26.56 -13.41 7.59
N ALA A 62 25.89 -12.39 8.12
CA ALA A 62 26.02 -11.98 9.51
C ALA A 62 24.63 -11.79 10.12
N PHE A 63 24.38 -12.40 11.28
CA PHE A 63 23.09 -12.25 11.97
C PHE A 63 22.85 -10.80 12.41
N GLY A 64 23.89 -10.13 12.91
CA GLY A 64 23.85 -8.75 13.37
C GLY A 64 23.16 -8.61 14.72
N CYS A 65 21.85 -8.83 14.78
CA CYS A 65 21.04 -8.64 15.98
C CYS A 65 19.74 -9.43 15.97
N GLN A 66 19.14 -9.59 17.15
CA GLN A 66 17.78 -10.13 17.30
C GLN A 66 16.73 -9.12 16.81
N ILE A 67 15.51 -9.60 16.55
CA ILE A 67 14.39 -8.71 16.18
C ILE A 67 14.09 -7.70 17.29
N SER A 68 14.19 -8.14 18.54
CA SER A 68 13.96 -7.31 19.73
C SER A 68 15.07 -7.49 20.78
N GLY A 69 15.18 -6.55 21.72
CA GLY A 69 16.18 -6.57 22.79
C GLY A 69 17.27 -5.50 22.63
N THR A 70 18.37 -5.65 23.37
CA THR A 70 19.45 -4.63 23.47
C THR A 70 20.84 -5.17 23.14
N ASN A 71 20.96 -6.45 22.78
CA ASN A 71 22.25 -7.10 22.57
C ASN A 71 22.90 -6.71 21.23
N LYS A 72 23.94 -5.88 21.28
CA LYS A 72 24.68 -5.39 20.11
C LYS A 72 25.97 -6.17 19.80
N THR A 73 26.20 -7.33 20.40
CA THR A 73 27.47 -8.07 20.23
C THR A 73 27.74 -8.50 18.79
N GLY A 74 26.72 -8.71 17.97
CA GLY A 74 26.86 -9.05 16.55
C GLY A 74 27.04 -7.86 15.59
N PHE A 75 26.96 -6.61 16.09
CA PHE A 75 27.07 -5.43 15.24
C PHE A 75 28.46 -5.28 14.60
N PRO A 76 29.58 -5.46 15.33
CA PRO A 76 30.91 -5.31 14.72
C PRO A 76 31.10 -6.25 13.53
N GLU A 77 30.69 -7.52 13.66
CA GLU A 77 30.77 -8.50 12.57
C GLU A 77 29.94 -8.06 11.35
N ALA A 78 28.68 -7.66 11.57
CA ALA A 78 27.80 -7.20 10.49
C ALA A 78 28.33 -5.94 9.79
N ILE A 79 28.88 -4.98 10.55
CA ILE A 79 29.47 -3.75 10.00
C ILE A 79 30.74 -4.04 9.22
N GLU A 80 31.63 -4.90 9.73
CA GLU A 80 32.83 -5.32 9.02
C GLU A 80 32.51 -6.06 7.73
N LEU A 81 31.49 -6.93 7.75
CA LEU A 81 31.01 -7.62 6.56
C LEU A 81 30.43 -6.62 5.54
N ALA A 82 29.56 -5.72 5.99
CA ALA A 82 28.98 -4.69 5.13
C ALA A 82 30.05 -3.80 4.47
N ARG A 83 31.13 -3.46 5.19
CA ARG A 83 32.22 -2.63 4.65
C ARG A 83 33.02 -3.32 3.55
N LYS A 84 33.11 -4.65 3.59
CA LYS A 84 33.86 -5.46 2.61
C LYS A 84 33.01 -5.89 1.41
N ALA A 85 31.69 -5.84 1.55
CA ALA A 85 30.76 -6.32 0.54
C ALA A 85 30.51 -5.29 -0.57
N ASP A 86 30.35 -5.77 -1.80
CA ASP A 86 29.91 -4.96 -2.93
C ASP A 86 28.39 -4.66 -2.84
N PHE A 87 27.63 -5.60 -2.27
CA PHE A 87 26.19 -5.48 -2.06
C PHE A 87 25.81 -5.92 -0.66
N VAL A 88 24.94 -5.16 -0.02
CA VAL A 88 24.40 -5.47 1.31
C VAL A 88 22.89 -5.64 1.20
N PHE A 89 22.39 -6.80 1.60
CA PHE A 89 20.97 -7.07 1.78
C PHE A 89 20.69 -7.18 3.26
N TYR A 90 19.83 -6.31 3.76
CA TYR A 90 19.32 -6.44 5.11
C TYR A 90 17.91 -7.01 5.08
N ILE A 91 17.66 -8.07 5.86
CA ILE A 91 16.31 -8.60 6.09
C ILE A 91 16.04 -8.61 7.59
N GLY A 92 15.09 -7.77 7.99
CA GLY A 92 14.57 -7.67 9.34
C GLY A 92 13.12 -7.20 9.29
N GLY A 93 12.63 -6.62 10.39
CA GLY A 93 11.23 -6.25 10.53
C GLY A 93 10.70 -6.65 11.89
N LEU A 94 9.51 -7.24 11.92
CA LEU A 94 8.82 -7.67 13.13
C LEU A 94 8.66 -9.20 13.14
N ASP A 95 8.36 -9.73 14.32
CA ASP A 95 7.96 -11.12 14.53
C ASP A 95 6.89 -11.22 15.62
N GLN A 96 6.50 -12.46 15.95
CA GLN A 96 5.55 -12.76 17.02
C GLN A 96 6.03 -12.42 18.44
N SER A 97 7.30 -12.02 18.63
CA SER A 97 7.75 -11.44 19.91
C SER A 97 7.27 -10.00 20.08
N ILE A 98 6.97 -9.32 18.97
CA ILE A 98 6.54 -7.92 18.95
C ILE A 98 5.03 -7.79 18.66
N GLU A 99 4.48 -8.56 17.72
CA GLU A 99 3.05 -8.53 17.38
C GLU A 99 2.47 -9.94 17.23
N ARG A 100 1.48 -10.29 18.05
CA ARG A 100 0.73 -11.55 17.95
C ARG A 100 -0.66 -11.40 18.58
N GLU A 101 -1.46 -12.45 18.50
CA GLU A 101 -2.71 -12.52 19.27
C GLU A 101 -2.43 -12.27 20.77
N ASP A 102 -3.29 -11.45 21.38
CA ASP A 102 -3.16 -10.94 22.75
C ASP A 102 -1.91 -10.06 23.02
N LEU A 103 -1.18 -9.65 21.98
CA LEU A 103 -0.02 -8.76 22.10
C LEU A 103 -0.05 -7.67 21.02
N ASP A 104 -0.75 -6.59 21.33
CA ASP A 104 -0.66 -5.35 20.57
C ASP A 104 0.69 -4.66 20.79
N ARG A 105 1.19 -4.01 19.74
CA ARG A 105 2.38 -3.16 19.86
C ARG A 105 2.08 -1.86 20.59
N THR A 106 3.06 -1.37 21.34
CA THR A 106 3.04 -0.03 21.93
C THR A 106 3.67 1.04 21.04
N SER A 107 4.36 0.62 19.97
CA SER A 107 4.97 1.50 18.97
C SER A 107 4.87 0.91 17.56
N ILE A 108 4.78 1.80 16.57
CA ILE A 108 4.82 1.43 15.14
C ILE A 108 6.19 1.63 14.50
N THR A 109 7.20 2.03 15.29
CA THR A 109 8.60 2.05 14.86
C THR A 109 9.12 0.61 14.73
N LEU A 110 10.16 0.42 13.91
CA LEU A 110 10.96 -0.80 14.02
C LEU A 110 11.59 -0.86 15.42
N PRO A 111 11.82 -2.06 15.98
CA PRO A 111 12.51 -2.19 17.25
C PRO A 111 13.87 -1.49 17.22
N ASP A 112 14.20 -0.74 18.28
CA ASP A 112 15.35 0.20 18.32
C ASP A 112 16.68 -0.45 17.94
N ILE A 113 16.85 -1.72 18.29
CA ILE A 113 18.05 -2.50 17.96
C ILE A 113 18.25 -2.66 16.43
N GLN A 114 17.17 -2.74 15.66
CA GLN A 114 17.21 -2.81 14.20
C GLN A 114 17.28 -1.41 13.56
N LEU A 115 16.67 -0.37 14.17
CA LEU A 115 16.77 1.02 13.69
C LEU A 115 18.20 1.56 13.75
N ALA A 116 18.99 1.13 14.74
CA ALA A 116 20.42 1.41 14.75
C ALA A 116 21.16 0.89 13.50
N LEU A 117 20.49 0.06 12.68
CA LEU A 117 20.99 -0.56 11.47
C LEU A 117 20.21 -0.13 10.20
N LEU A 118 19.06 0.56 10.30
CA LEU A 118 18.15 0.86 9.16
C LEU A 118 17.38 2.20 9.25
N PRO A 119 16.99 2.77 8.09
CA PRO A 119 16.03 3.88 8.02
C PRO A 119 14.70 3.51 7.30
N ILE A 120 13.65 3.01 7.98
CA ILE A 120 12.28 2.91 7.39
C ILE A 120 11.17 3.08 8.45
N THR A 121 10.07 3.78 8.13
CA THR A 121 8.79 3.80 8.88
C THR A 121 7.61 4.02 7.90
N PHE A 122 6.37 3.64 8.22
CA PHE A 122 5.18 3.71 7.32
C PHE A 122 4.25 4.89 7.64
N TYR A 123 3.88 5.03 8.92
CA TYR A 123 3.44 6.28 9.53
C TYR A 123 4.63 6.88 10.30
N PRO A 124 4.63 8.19 10.60
CA PRO A 124 5.58 8.69 11.58
C PRO A 124 5.38 7.94 12.89
N GLY A 125 6.47 7.51 13.53
CA GLY A 125 6.42 6.79 14.81
C GLY A 125 5.64 7.54 15.90
N SER A 126 5.51 8.87 15.78
CA SER A 126 4.73 9.71 16.69
C SER A 126 3.22 9.46 16.64
N TYR A 127 2.68 8.87 15.57
CA TYR A 127 1.24 8.68 15.38
C TYR A 127 0.57 7.92 16.54
N VAL A 128 1.24 6.91 17.12
CA VAL A 128 0.69 6.17 18.28
C VAL A 128 0.58 7.00 19.55
N ASN A 129 1.31 8.12 19.64
CA ASN A 129 1.23 9.06 20.75
C ASN A 129 0.16 10.12 20.52
N GLU A 130 -0.28 10.30 19.27
CA GLU A 130 -1.27 11.30 18.87
C GLU A 130 -2.71 10.75 18.94
N VAL A 131 -2.90 9.42 18.89
CA VAL A 131 -4.22 8.78 18.99
C VAL A 131 -4.16 7.56 19.89
N SER A 132 -5.06 7.47 20.87
CA SER A 132 -5.27 6.23 21.63
C SER A 132 -5.74 5.12 20.70
N MET A 133 -5.11 3.94 20.72
CA MET A 133 -5.56 2.80 19.91
C MET A 133 -6.95 2.27 20.31
N LEU A 134 -7.46 2.66 21.49
CA LEU A 134 -8.83 2.37 21.93
C LEU A 134 -9.86 3.35 21.37
N ASP A 135 -9.42 4.46 20.77
CA ASP A 135 -10.31 5.43 20.12
C ASP A 135 -10.70 4.93 18.73
N MET A 136 -11.93 4.43 18.61
CA MET A 136 -12.47 3.88 17.36
C MET A 136 -12.92 4.95 16.36
N ARG A 137 -12.81 6.25 16.70
CA ARG A 137 -13.18 7.33 15.77
C ARG A 137 -12.20 7.36 14.59
N MET A 138 -12.76 7.32 13.39
CA MET A 138 -12.00 7.34 12.14
C MET A 138 -11.70 8.75 11.63
N ARG A 139 -12.62 9.69 11.86
CA ARG A 139 -12.52 11.08 11.39
C ARG A 139 -11.56 11.90 12.27
N PRO A 140 -10.90 12.92 11.70
CA PRO A 140 -10.09 13.83 12.48
C PRO A 140 -10.93 14.62 13.48
N SER A 141 -10.32 14.98 14.60
CA SER A 141 -10.86 15.85 15.65
C SER A 141 -9.71 16.51 16.38
N ASP A 142 -9.99 17.40 17.34
CA ASP A 142 -8.94 18.03 18.17
C ASP A 142 -8.05 17.02 18.92
N MET A 143 -8.51 15.78 19.09
CA MET A 143 -7.78 14.70 19.76
C MET A 143 -7.26 13.60 18.81
N SER A 144 -7.45 13.74 17.49
CA SER A 144 -7.02 12.71 16.53
C SER A 144 -6.82 13.31 15.14
N PRO A 145 -5.66 13.12 14.48
CA PRO A 145 -5.44 13.49 13.08
C PRO A 145 -6.25 12.63 12.09
N GLY A 146 -7.14 11.76 12.55
CA GLY A 146 -7.90 10.83 11.72
C GLY A 146 -7.12 9.56 11.40
N ARG A 147 -7.85 8.51 11.02
CA ARG A 147 -7.29 7.17 10.79
C ARG A 147 -7.39 6.77 9.33
N THR A 148 -6.43 5.96 8.89
CA THR A 148 -6.35 5.40 7.52
C THR A 148 -6.14 6.47 6.45
N TYR A 149 -5.85 6.05 5.22
CA TYR A 149 -5.74 6.95 4.08
C TYR A 149 -7.02 7.76 3.79
N LYS A 150 -8.18 7.33 4.31
CA LYS A 150 -9.44 8.02 4.09
C LYS A 150 -9.55 9.31 4.88
N PHE A 151 -8.94 9.40 6.06
CA PHE A 151 -9.20 10.50 7.00
C PHE A 151 -7.95 11.06 7.68
N TYR A 152 -6.80 10.39 7.56
CA TYR A 152 -5.55 10.85 8.14
C TYR A 152 -5.08 12.14 7.46
N THR A 153 -4.99 13.22 8.23
CA THR A 153 -4.59 14.55 7.74
C THR A 153 -3.10 14.82 7.88
N GLY A 154 -2.34 13.91 8.50
CA GLY A 154 -0.89 14.00 8.59
C GLY A 154 -0.18 13.54 7.31
N GLN A 155 1.15 13.52 7.33
CA GLN A 155 1.97 13.08 6.21
C GLN A 155 2.44 11.64 6.44
N PRO A 156 1.93 10.65 5.69
CA PRO A 156 2.45 9.29 5.76
C PRO A 156 3.86 9.22 5.15
N VAL A 157 4.69 8.31 5.63
CA VAL A 157 6.03 8.09 5.05
C VAL A 157 5.91 7.37 3.70
N PHE A 158 4.98 6.42 3.62
CA PHE A 158 4.51 5.83 2.36
C PHE A 158 2.98 5.76 2.39
N GLU A 159 2.34 6.24 1.32
CA GLU A 159 0.88 6.26 1.22
C GLU A 159 0.29 4.85 1.02
N PHE A 160 -0.98 4.69 1.38
CA PHE A 160 -1.74 3.51 0.99
C PHE A 160 -1.80 3.37 -0.54
N GLY A 161 -1.46 2.18 -1.03
CA GLY A 161 -1.38 1.91 -2.46
C GLY A 161 -0.05 2.33 -3.10
N TYR A 162 0.90 2.84 -2.32
CA TYR A 162 2.25 3.12 -2.83
C TYR A 162 2.97 1.81 -3.16
N GLY A 163 3.51 1.75 -4.37
CA GLY A 163 4.34 0.65 -4.85
C GLY A 163 5.14 1.13 -6.05
N LEU A 164 6.33 0.56 -6.23
CA LEU A 164 7.17 0.79 -7.41
C LEU A 164 7.24 -0.49 -8.22
N SER A 165 7.29 -0.35 -9.54
CA SER A 165 7.58 -1.44 -10.47
C SER A 165 8.96 -1.24 -11.08
N TYR A 166 9.52 -2.30 -11.67
CA TYR A 166 10.76 -2.23 -12.45
C TYR A 166 10.56 -1.65 -13.85
N THR A 167 9.33 -1.33 -14.20
CA THR A 167 8.97 -0.60 -15.41
C THR A 167 8.07 0.59 -15.06
N THR A 168 7.79 1.44 -16.04
CA THR A 168 6.89 2.59 -15.89
C THR A 168 5.59 2.35 -16.64
N PHE A 169 4.48 2.77 -16.05
CA PHE A 169 3.16 2.69 -16.66
C PHE A 169 2.57 4.08 -16.86
N SER A 170 1.85 4.27 -17.96
CA SER A 170 1.04 5.47 -18.21
C SER A 170 -0.43 5.10 -18.27
N TYR A 171 -1.27 5.91 -17.63
CA TYR A 171 -2.72 5.75 -17.62
C TYR A 171 -3.35 6.81 -18.51
N HIS A 172 -4.25 6.40 -19.39
CA HIS A 172 -5.02 7.30 -20.23
C HIS A 172 -6.50 6.96 -20.12
N TRP A 173 -7.31 7.99 -19.95
CA TRP A 173 -8.76 7.84 -20.03
C TRP A 173 -9.16 7.49 -21.46
N TYR A 174 -10.10 6.57 -21.63
CA TYR A 174 -10.46 6.10 -22.97
C TYR A 174 -11.29 7.12 -23.78
N ASN A 175 -12.11 7.95 -23.14
CA ASN A 175 -12.96 8.93 -23.82
C ASN A 175 -12.29 10.32 -23.87
N ASP A 176 -12.70 11.19 -24.80
CA ASP A 176 -12.18 12.56 -24.90
C ASP A 176 -12.74 13.51 -23.82
N SER A 177 -13.92 13.18 -23.26
CA SER A 177 -14.51 13.93 -22.16
C SER A 177 -14.04 13.37 -20.82
N ASN A 178 -13.50 14.25 -19.98
CA ASN A 178 -13.11 13.95 -18.60
C ASN A 178 -14.17 14.41 -17.60
N THR A 179 -15.39 14.70 -18.06
CA THR A 179 -16.48 15.14 -17.19
C THR A 179 -17.82 14.58 -17.62
N ILE A 180 -18.60 14.13 -16.64
CA ILE A 180 -20.01 13.77 -16.82
C ILE A 180 -20.84 14.46 -15.74
N SER A 181 -22.13 14.65 -16.01
CA SER A 181 -23.07 15.27 -15.07
C SER A 181 -24.31 14.41 -14.93
N TYR A 182 -24.72 14.16 -13.69
CA TYR A 182 -25.97 13.49 -13.35
C TYR A 182 -26.82 14.38 -12.44
N SER A 183 -28.14 14.27 -12.54
CA SER A 183 -29.03 14.74 -11.47
C SER A 183 -29.13 13.64 -10.42
N ILE A 184 -29.02 13.98 -9.14
CA ILE A 184 -29.21 13.00 -8.05
C ILE A 184 -30.57 12.31 -8.20
N GLU A 185 -31.63 13.04 -8.53
CA GLU A 185 -32.97 12.46 -8.74
C GLU A 185 -32.98 11.34 -9.80
N SER A 186 -32.19 11.51 -10.89
CA SER A 186 -32.11 10.52 -11.96
C SER A 186 -31.48 9.21 -11.52
N LEU A 187 -30.54 9.25 -10.56
CA LEU A 187 -29.91 8.08 -9.97
C LEU A 187 -30.89 7.26 -9.11
N PHE A 188 -32.02 7.86 -8.70
CA PHE A 188 -33.06 7.21 -7.90
C PHE A 188 -34.24 6.71 -8.75
N TYR A 189 -34.30 7.05 -10.04
CA TYR A 189 -35.44 6.68 -10.90
C TYR A 189 -35.47 5.17 -11.21
N ASN A 190 -34.29 4.55 -11.32
CA ASN A 190 -34.16 3.10 -11.49
C ASN A 190 -33.34 2.53 -10.33
N LYS A 191 -33.93 2.42 -9.13
CA LYS A 191 -33.24 1.96 -7.91
C LYS A 191 -32.69 0.53 -7.97
N TYR A 192 -32.94 -0.21 -9.05
CA TYR A 192 -32.34 -1.52 -9.33
C TYR A 192 -31.05 -1.42 -10.13
N ASP A 193 -30.77 -0.28 -10.76
CA ASP A 193 -29.53 -0.03 -11.46
C ASP A 193 -28.48 0.43 -10.45
N VAL A 194 -27.57 -0.49 -10.12
CA VAL A 194 -26.52 -0.27 -9.13
C VAL A 194 -25.32 0.43 -9.79
N LEU A 195 -25.18 0.36 -11.11
CA LEU A 195 -24.04 0.88 -11.86
C LEU A 195 -24.34 2.30 -12.35
N ILE A 196 -23.50 3.26 -11.96
CA ILE A 196 -23.61 4.65 -12.42
C ILE A 196 -22.83 4.85 -13.72
N GLU A 197 -21.59 4.36 -13.73
CA GLU A 197 -20.67 4.56 -14.84
C GLU A 197 -19.64 3.42 -14.88
N LEU A 198 -19.19 3.06 -16.08
CA LEU A 198 -18.13 2.07 -16.28
C LEU A 198 -16.86 2.77 -16.76
N PHE A 199 -15.93 2.99 -15.83
CA PHE A 199 -14.68 3.68 -16.12
C PHE A 199 -13.74 2.80 -16.96
N ARG A 200 -13.29 3.30 -18.11
CA ARG A 200 -12.38 2.59 -19.02
C ARG A 200 -11.04 3.30 -19.06
N VAL A 201 -9.99 2.62 -18.63
CA VAL A 201 -8.64 3.19 -18.56
C VAL A 201 -7.72 2.35 -19.41
N ASN A 202 -7.01 2.99 -20.32
CA ASN A 202 -5.93 2.37 -21.08
C ASN A 202 -4.65 2.48 -20.25
N VAL A 203 -4.06 1.34 -19.91
CA VAL A 203 -2.77 1.26 -19.21
C VAL A 203 -1.73 0.74 -20.17
N THR A 204 -0.69 1.54 -20.37
CA THR A 204 0.42 1.23 -21.28
C THR A 204 1.69 1.05 -20.47
N ASN A 205 2.43 -0.02 -20.71
CA ASN A 205 3.79 -0.18 -20.20
C ASN A 205 4.74 0.64 -21.08
N THR A 206 5.19 1.77 -20.56
CA THR A 206 6.08 2.72 -21.26
C THR A 206 7.55 2.55 -20.91
N GLY A 207 7.88 1.62 -20.01
CA GLY A 207 9.25 1.39 -19.59
C GLY A 207 9.97 0.34 -20.43
N SER A 208 11.09 -0.15 -19.94
CA SER A 208 12.01 -1.03 -20.67
C SER A 208 11.93 -2.51 -20.26
N MET A 209 11.03 -2.87 -19.36
CA MET A 209 10.87 -4.25 -18.89
C MET A 209 9.39 -4.64 -18.84
N ASN A 210 9.12 -5.93 -18.98
CA ASN A 210 7.80 -6.47 -18.69
C ASN A 210 7.52 -6.29 -17.20
N GLY A 211 6.27 -6.02 -16.84
CA GLY A 211 5.92 -5.79 -15.44
C GLY A 211 4.46 -6.04 -15.16
N ASP A 212 4.20 -6.27 -13.88
CA ASP A 212 2.86 -6.22 -13.33
C ASP A 212 2.60 -4.83 -12.76
N ASP A 213 1.37 -4.37 -12.92
CA ASP A 213 0.85 -3.19 -12.26
C ASP A 213 -0.44 -3.51 -11.50
N ILE A 214 -0.66 -2.84 -10.38
CA ILE A 214 -1.91 -2.90 -9.63
C ILE A 214 -2.57 -1.53 -9.78
N VAL A 215 -3.51 -1.45 -10.70
CA VAL A 215 -4.23 -0.22 -11.01
C VAL A 215 -5.28 -0.01 -9.93
N LEU A 216 -5.13 1.06 -9.15
CA LEU A 216 -6.03 1.40 -8.04
C LEU A 216 -6.95 2.55 -8.46
N ALA A 217 -8.27 2.36 -8.40
CA ALA A 217 -9.26 3.38 -8.73
C ALA A 217 -9.88 3.96 -7.45
N TYR A 218 -9.73 5.27 -7.28
CA TYR A 218 -10.28 6.00 -6.14
C TYR A 218 -11.32 7.03 -6.58
N ILE A 219 -12.27 7.30 -5.70
CA ILE A 219 -13.17 8.44 -5.78
C ILE A 219 -12.81 9.42 -4.66
N LYS A 220 -12.81 10.72 -4.96
CA LYS A 220 -12.65 11.80 -4.00
C LYS A 220 -13.93 12.64 -4.02
N PRO A 221 -14.70 12.65 -2.93
CA PRO A 221 -15.93 13.43 -2.85
C PRO A 221 -15.63 14.92 -2.66
N PRO A 222 -16.66 15.79 -2.79
CA PRO A 222 -16.59 17.17 -2.36
C PRO A 222 -16.11 17.27 -0.91
N GLN A 223 -15.12 18.14 -0.67
CA GLN A 223 -14.47 18.27 0.64
C GLN A 223 -15.23 19.21 1.60
N ILE A 224 -16.23 19.93 1.10
CA ILE A 224 -17.11 20.81 1.87
C ILE A 224 -18.53 20.35 1.59
N LEU A 225 -19.26 19.98 2.65
CA LEU A 225 -20.66 19.60 2.61
C LEU A 225 -21.41 20.31 3.74
N ASP A 226 -22.68 20.64 3.50
CA ASP A 226 -23.55 21.32 4.47
C ASP A 226 -24.04 20.39 5.60
N ASP A 227 -23.60 19.12 5.62
CA ASP A 227 -24.01 18.11 6.61
C ASP A 227 -23.19 18.14 7.92
N GLY A 228 -22.12 18.93 7.95
CA GLY A 228 -21.22 19.08 9.10
C GLY A 228 -20.31 17.87 9.34
N GLU A 229 -20.25 16.90 8.43
CA GLU A 229 -19.45 15.69 8.56
C GLU A 229 -18.19 15.76 7.69
N THR A 230 -17.02 15.49 8.27
CA THR A 230 -15.77 15.48 7.50
C THR A 230 -15.80 14.37 6.44
N PRO A 231 -15.69 14.72 5.14
CA PRO A 231 -15.64 13.76 4.05
C PRO A 231 -14.33 12.98 4.04
N PRO A 232 -14.31 11.76 3.46
CA PRO A 232 -13.05 11.09 3.20
C PRO A 232 -12.24 11.87 2.17
N ILE A 233 -10.92 11.89 2.34
CA ILE A 233 -9.93 12.48 1.43
C ILE A 233 -10.04 11.79 0.06
N LYS A 234 -10.10 10.46 0.06
CA LYS A 234 -10.38 9.60 -1.10
C LYS A 234 -10.85 8.22 -0.61
N GLN A 235 -11.49 7.45 -1.48
CA GLN A 235 -11.97 6.10 -1.21
C GLN A 235 -11.69 5.19 -2.41
N LEU A 236 -11.02 4.06 -2.17
CA LEU A 236 -10.84 3.02 -3.18
C LEU A 236 -12.20 2.40 -3.51
N PHE A 237 -12.52 2.29 -4.79
CA PHE A 237 -13.74 1.63 -5.27
C PHE A 237 -13.48 0.47 -6.22
N GLY A 238 -12.26 0.35 -6.75
CA GLY A 238 -11.86 -0.78 -7.58
C GLY A 238 -10.34 -0.92 -7.64
N PHE A 239 -9.88 -2.13 -7.93
CA PHE A 239 -8.50 -2.38 -8.28
C PHE A 239 -8.40 -3.54 -9.26
N GLU A 240 -7.39 -3.50 -10.13
CA GLU A 240 -7.13 -4.57 -11.09
C GLU A 240 -5.63 -4.80 -11.22
N ARG A 241 -5.19 -6.06 -11.12
CA ARG A 241 -3.81 -6.44 -11.40
C ARG A 241 -3.68 -6.82 -12.86
N ILE A 242 -2.78 -6.15 -13.56
CA ILE A 242 -2.48 -6.43 -14.97
C ILE A 242 -1.01 -6.80 -15.14
N ASN A 243 -0.74 -7.66 -16.12
CA ASN A 243 0.60 -7.93 -16.62
C ASN A 243 0.72 -7.33 -18.02
N LEU A 244 1.79 -6.59 -18.30
CA LEU A 244 2.03 -5.96 -19.59
C LEU A 244 3.47 -6.17 -20.06
N ASN A 245 3.61 -6.59 -21.32
CA ASN A 245 4.88 -6.55 -22.01
C ASN A 245 5.28 -5.09 -22.32
N VAL A 246 6.56 -4.88 -22.63
CA VAL A 246 7.06 -3.55 -23.05
C VAL A 246 6.26 -3.03 -24.25
N GLY A 247 5.71 -1.82 -24.13
CA GLY A 247 4.88 -1.17 -25.14
C GLY A 247 3.45 -1.69 -25.25
N GLU A 248 3.09 -2.75 -24.52
CA GLU A 248 1.73 -3.30 -24.51
C GLU A 248 0.77 -2.34 -23.81
N THR A 249 -0.45 -2.25 -24.35
CA THR A 249 -1.56 -1.51 -23.73
C THR A 249 -2.70 -2.48 -23.43
N LYS A 250 -3.22 -2.45 -22.20
CA LYS A 250 -4.48 -3.12 -21.84
C LYS A 250 -5.50 -2.10 -21.37
N GLN A 251 -6.76 -2.39 -21.68
CA GLN A 251 -7.88 -1.66 -21.14
C GLN A 251 -8.37 -2.35 -19.87
N VAL A 252 -8.50 -1.58 -18.79
CA VAL A 252 -9.06 -2.01 -17.51
C VAL A 252 -10.39 -1.30 -17.25
N PHE A 253 -11.26 -1.97 -16.49
CA PHE A 253 -12.64 -1.54 -16.32
C PHE A 253 -12.99 -1.40 -14.84
N PHE A 254 -13.44 -0.21 -14.43
CA PHE A 254 -13.85 0.05 -13.06
C PHE A 254 -15.33 0.44 -13.01
N PRO A 255 -16.24 -0.49 -12.67
CA PRO A 255 -17.64 -0.16 -12.46
C PRO A 255 -17.79 0.72 -11.21
N LEU A 256 -18.33 1.92 -11.37
CA LEU A 256 -18.68 2.79 -10.25
C LEU A 256 -20.12 2.52 -9.85
N ASN A 257 -20.30 1.91 -8.70
CA ASN A 257 -21.61 1.62 -8.15
C ASN A 257 -22.13 2.80 -7.32
N ILE A 258 -23.45 2.94 -7.24
CA ILE A 258 -24.11 3.98 -6.44
C ILE A 258 -23.71 3.94 -4.97
N GLU A 259 -23.39 2.76 -4.44
CA GLU A 259 -22.94 2.59 -3.06
C GLU A 259 -21.63 3.32 -2.76
N THR A 260 -20.78 3.49 -3.77
CA THR A 260 -19.53 4.23 -3.66
C THR A 260 -19.76 5.72 -3.39
N LEU A 261 -20.93 6.26 -3.76
CA LEU A 261 -21.31 7.65 -3.49
C LEU A 261 -21.89 7.85 -2.08
N PHE A 262 -22.24 6.78 -1.37
CA PHE A 262 -22.90 6.90 -0.08
C PHE A 262 -22.02 7.57 0.97
N ARG A 263 -22.63 8.50 1.66
CA ARG A 263 -22.10 9.17 2.84
C ARG A 263 -22.95 8.75 4.03
N ILE A 264 -22.25 8.34 5.10
CA ILE A 264 -22.90 7.87 6.31
C ILE A 264 -22.91 9.01 7.32
N ASP A 265 -24.12 9.44 7.68
CA ASP A 265 -24.33 10.44 8.73
C ASP A 265 -24.18 9.84 10.14
N ARG A 266 -24.31 10.69 11.16
CA ARG A 266 -24.22 10.29 12.57
C ARG A 266 -25.26 9.26 13.03
N TYR A 267 -26.34 9.08 12.26
CA TYR A 267 -27.42 8.13 12.55
C TYR A 267 -27.25 6.82 11.77
N GLY A 268 -26.18 6.68 10.97
CA GLY A 268 -25.96 5.52 10.11
C GLY A 268 -26.76 5.55 8.81
N SER A 269 -27.40 6.67 8.49
CA SER A 269 -28.18 6.84 7.27
C SER A 269 -27.28 7.16 6.08
N LYS A 270 -27.64 6.59 4.93
CA LYS A 270 -26.89 6.70 3.67
C LYS A 270 -27.41 7.90 2.89
N TRP A 271 -26.55 8.84 2.56
CA TRP A 271 -26.88 10.03 1.78
C TRP A 271 -26.05 10.10 0.51
N ILE A 272 -26.63 10.68 -0.55
CA ILE A 272 -25.90 11.14 -1.73
C ILE A 272 -25.97 12.66 -1.73
N HIS A 273 -24.82 13.31 -1.90
CA HIS A 273 -24.71 14.77 -1.87
C HIS A 273 -24.36 15.32 -3.27
N PRO A 274 -24.81 16.54 -3.61
CA PRO A 274 -24.39 17.20 -4.82
C PRO A 274 -22.92 17.67 -4.71
N GLY A 275 -22.31 17.91 -5.86
CA GLY A 275 -20.95 18.44 -5.96
C GLY A 275 -20.09 17.69 -6.99
N GLU A 276 -18.81 18.04 -7.01
CA GLU A 276 -17.82 17.45 -7.90
C GLU A 276 -17.09 16.29 -7.21
N TYR A 277 -17.13 15.13 -7.85
CA TYR A 277 -16.49 13.91 -7.40
C TYR A 277 -15.36 13.58 -8.39
N ASP A 278 -14.13 13.61 -7.90
CA ASP A 278 -12.96 13.31 -8.71
C ASP A 278 -12.67 11.81 -8.71
N ILE A 279 -12.45 11.26 -9.89
CA ILE A 279 -12.01 9.87 -10.10
C ILE A 279 -10.52 9.89 -10.38
N LEU A 280 -9.81 9.11 -9.59
CA LEU A 280 -8.36 9.05 -9.57
C LEU A 280 -7.92 7.63 -9.94
N ILE A 281 -6.89 7.51 -10.77
CA ILE A 281 -6.16 6.26 -10.99
C ILE A 281 -4.80 6.41 -10.32
N GLY A 282 -4.54 5.59 -9.31
CA GLY A 282 -3.47 5.81 -8.34
C GLY A 282 -3.67 7.18 -7.65
N ASN A 283 -2.74 8.10 -7.91
CA ASN A 283 -2.79 9.48 -7.42
C ASN A 283 -3.03 10.52 -8.54
N GLN A 284 -3.31 10.05 -9.76
CA GLN A 284 -3.54 10.93 -10.91
C GLN A 284 -5.03 11.18 -11.09
N HIS A 285 -5.42 12.45 -11.20
CA HIS A 285 -6.79 12.84 -11.53
C HIS A 285 -7.08 12.54 -12.99
N MET A 286 -8.13 11.76 -13.23
CA MET A 286 -8.49 11.29 -14.57
C MET A 286 -9.84 11.85 -15.03
N PHE A 287 -10.81 12.02 -14.13
CA PHE A 287 -12.19 12.31 -14.52
C PHE A 287 -13.00 12.94 -13.38
N THR A 288 -13.97 13.80 -13.70
CA THR A 288 -14.86 14.44 -12.74
C THR A 288 -16.33 14.06 -13.00
N ILE A 289 -17.02 13.55 -11.98
CA ILE A 289 -18.48 13.40 -11.98
C ILE A 289 -19.09 14.61 -11.26
N LYS A 290 -20.03 15.32 -11.91
CA LYS A 290 -20.82 16.38 -11.28
C LYS A 290 -22.19 15.86 -10.91
N LEU A 291 -22.51 15.85 -9.63
CA LEU A 291 -23.85 15.52 -9.13
C LEU A 291 -24.61 16.81 -8.83
N ASN A 292 -25.73 17.00 -9.52
CA ASN A 292 -26.59 18.18 -9.38
C ASN A 292 -27.87 17.85 -8.60
N GLY A 293 -28.51 18.88 -8.04
CA GLY A 293 -29.74 18.74 -7.26
C GLY A 293 -29.49 18.88 -5.76
N TYR A 294 -30.30 18.19 -4.96
CA TYR A 294 -30.26 18.28 -3.50
C TYR A 294 -29.77 16.98 -2.87
N SER A 295 -29.14 17.10 -1.69
CA SER A 295 -28.76 15.93 -0.90
C SER A 295 -29.99 15.05 -0.64
N THR A 296 -29.88 13.78 -0.98
CA THR A 296 -31.02 12.85 -0.95
C THR A 296 -30.67 11.64 -0.10
N LEU A 297 -31.57 11.31 0.83
CA LEU A 297 -31.47 10.13 1.69
C LEU A 297 -31.71 8.87 0.86
N TRP A 298 -30.75 7.96 0.87
CA TRP A 298 -30.88 6.62 0.30
C TRP A 298 -31.61 5.69 1.27
N ILE A 299 -32.87 5.42 0.97
CA ILE A 299 -33.70 4.48 1.72
C ILE A 299 -33.72 3.15 0.96
N PRO A 300 -33.01 2.09 1.43
CA PRO A 300 -33.18 0.76 0.88
C PRO A 300 -34.62 0.29 1.14
N PHE A 301 -35.27 -0.33 0.16
CA PHE A 301 -36.59 -0.92 0.40
C PHE A 301 -36.46 -2.07 1.42
N LYS A 302 -37.44 -2.14 2.33
CA LYS A 302 -37.74 -3.35 3.11
C LYS A 302 -38.34 -4.42 2.21
#